data_AF-A0A4Y3PN14-F1
#
_entry.id   AF-A0A4Y3PN14-F1
#
_cell.length_a   1.000
_cell.length_b   1.000
_cell.length_c   1.000
_cell.angle_alpha   90.00
_cell.angle_beta   90.00
_cell.angle_gamma   90.00
#
_symmetry.space_group_name_H-M   'P 1'
#
loop_
_entity.id
_entity.type
_entity.pdbx_description
1 polymer ?
#
loop_
_entity_poly.entity_id
_entity_poly.type
_entity_poly.pdbx_seq_one_letter_code
_entity_poly.pdbx_strand_id
1 'polypeptide(L)'
;MKLLIESPYGVIENFQEVGSVNEIVYFLNCFVNDNQKLLFAFSGDLNSIDSAIHKKLVFDRTAYINNEWVLPWDPPKKRLPNTHWICPIGKEEVIEAIKMNQLFLCVIVDKQGTFQEYSYVLRHIEEDTSFSLCFTEKREGDFQRNVLPKIKQFLK
;
A
#
# COMPACT_ATOMS: atom_id res chain seq x y z
N MET A 1 -12.58 13.44 6.26
CA MET A 1 -11.41 13.20 5.37
C MET A 1 -11.48 14.12 4.19
N LYS A 2 -10.33 14.51 3.62
CA LYS A 2 -10.30 15.35 2.43
C LYS A 2 -9.46 14.70 1.35
N LEU A 3 -9.99 14.66 0.13
CA LEU A 3 -9.29 14.16 -1.05
C LEU A 3 -8.72 15.35 -1.83
N LEU A 4 -7.42 15.34 -2.03
CA LEU A 4 -6.70 16.24 -2.92
C LEU A 4 -6.13 15.40 -4.09
N ILE A 5 -6.36 15.85 -5.33
CA ILE A 5 -5.87 15.15 -6.51
C ILE A 5 -5.06 16.12 -7.36
N GLU A 6 -3.82 15.76 -7.64
CA GLU A 6 -2.95 16.36 -8.63
C GLU A 6 -2.35 15.22 -9.48
N SER A 7 -3.16 14.68 -10.40
CA SER A 7 -2.81 13.47 -11.17
C SER A 7 -1.40 13.58 -11.78
N PRO A 8 -0.56 12.54 -11.66
CA PRO A 8 -0.89 11.17 -11.23
C PRO A 8 -0.90 10.94 -9.71
N TYR A 9 -0.78 11.99 -8.91
CA TYR A 9 -0.71 11.92 -7.45
C TYR A 9 -2.03 12.31 -6.79
N GLY A 10 -2.26 11.79 -5.59
CA GLY A 10 -3.31 12.25 -4.72
C GLY A 10 -3.02 11.99 -3.25
N VAL A 11 -3.74 12.72 -2.40
CA VAL A 11 -3.66 12.64 -0.95
C VAL A 11 -5.04 12.51 -0.37
N ILE A 12 -5.17 11.61 0.60
CA ILE A 12 -6.34 11.50 1.44
C ILE A 12 -5.92 11.93 2.84
N GLU A 13 -6.23 13.17 3.16
CA GLU A 13 -5.93 13.79 4.46
C GLU A 13 -6.88 13.26 5.53
N ASN A 14 -6.36 13.20 6.77
CA ASN A 14 -7.05 12.67 7.93
C ASN A 14 -7.46 11.20 7.77
N PHE A 15 -6.59 10.37 7.17
CA PHE A 15 -6.85 8.96 6.88
C PHE A 15 -7.20 8.13 8.13
N GLN A 16 -6.80 8.58 9.32
CA GLN A 16 -7.25 7.98 10.59
C GLN A 16 -8.78 7.99 10.77
N GLU A 17 -9.50 8.87 10.07
CA GLU A 17 -10.97 8.92 10.09
C GLU A 17 -11.63 7.81 9.26
N VAL A 18 -10.89 7.00 8.48
CA VAL A 18 -11.42 5.77 7.87
C VAL A 18 -12.01 4.84 8.94
N GLY A 19 -11.46 4.89 10.16
CA GLY A 19 -11.97 4.17 11.32
C GLY A 19 -11.11 2.97 11.70
N SER A 20 -11.75 1.83 11.90
CA SER A 20 -11.12 0.59 12.35
C SER A 20 -10.16 0.00 11.32
N VAL A 21 -9.26 -0.89 11.75
CA VAL A 21 -8.38 -1.64 10.83
C VAL A 21 -9.16 -2.43 9.77
N ASN A 22 -10.38 -2.86 10.09
CA ASN A 22 -11.27 -3.52 9.14
C ASN A 22 -11.73 -2.57 8.02
N GLU A 23 -12.03 -1.32 8.37
CA GLU A 23 -12.39 -0.29 7.39
C GLU A 23 -11.19 0.10 6.55
N ILE A 24 -9.98 0.13 7.13
CA ILE A 24 -8.73 0.32 6.37
C ILE A 24 -8.54 -0.83 5.37
N VAL A 25 -8.73 -2.09 5.76
CA VAL A 25 -8.65 -3.23 4.83
C VAL A 25 -9.66 -3.09 3.70
N TYR A 26 -10.90 -2.73 4.02
CA TYR A 26 -11.93 -2.50 2.99
C TYR A 26 -11.55 -1.33 2.07
N PHE A 27 -11.01 -0.25 2.63
CA PHE A 27 -10.53 0.91 1.90
C PHE A 27 -9.42 0.54 0.91
N LEU A 28 -8.39 -0.19 1.36
CA LEU A 28 -7.29 -0.64 0.50
C LEU A 28 -7.78 -1.56 -0.63
N ASN A 29 -8.76 -2.43 -0.35
CA ASN A 29 -9.36 -3.30 -1.38
C ASN A 29 -10.11 -2.53 -2.46
N CYS A 30 -10.50 -1.26 -2.23
CA CYS A 30 -11.11 -0.44 -3.28
C CYS A 30 -10.14 -0.13 -4.43
N PHE A 31 -8.82 -0.18 -4.19
CA PHE A 31 -7.78 -0.01 -5.21
C PHE A 31 -7.50 -1.28 -6.01
N VAL A 32 -8.00 -2.43 -5.58
CA VAL A 32 -7.66 -3.74 -6.15
C VAL A 32 -8.80 -4.22 -7.03
N ASN A 33 -8.49 -4.62 -8.27
CA ASN A 33 -9.42 -5.33 -9.15
C ASN A 33 -9.19 -6.85 -9.08
N ASP A 34 -10.14 -7.65 -9.59
CA ASP A 34 -10.12 -9.12 -9.48
C ASP A 34 -8.87 -9.79 -10.06
N ASN A 35 -8.25 -9.18 -11.08
CA ASN A 35 -7.02 -9.65 -11.72
C ASN A 35 -5.75 -9.11 -11.05
N GLN A 36 -5.86 -8.41 -9.92
CA GLN A 36 -4.76 -7.73 -9.25
C GLN A 36 -4.53 -8.26 -7.84
N LYS A 37 -3.36 -7.96 -7.29
CA LYS A 37 -2.97 -8.28 -5.92
C LYS A 37 -2.38 -7.06 -5.23
N LEU A 38 -2.67 -6.95 -3.94
CA LEU A 38 -2.12 -5.95 -3.04
C LEU A 38 -0.84 -6.50 -2.40
N LEU A 39 0.25 -5.75 -2.51
CA LEU A 39 1.54 -6.10 -1.92
C LEU A 39 1.90 -5.09 -0.84
N PHE A 40 2.37 -5.55 0.31
CA PHE A 40 2.89 -4.73 1.40
C PHE A 40 4.42 -4.77 1.40
N ALA A 41 5.06 -3.62 1.56
CA ALA A 41 6.51 -3.53 1.71
C ALA A 41 6.96 -3.99 3.11
N PHE A 42 8.04 -4.75 3.15
CA PHE A 42 8.84 -4.97 4.35
C PHE A 42 10.32 -4.80 4.00
N SER A 43 10.97 -3.82 4.62
CA SER A 43 12.38 -3.49 4.39
C SER A 43 13.24 -3.56 5.67
N GLY A 44 12.71 -4.19 6.72
CA GLY A 44 13.41 -4.39 7.99
C GLY A 44 14.35 -5.60 7.96
N ASP A 45 15.09 -5.80 9.05
CA ASP A 45 15.86 -7.03 9.26
C ASP A 45 14.90 -8.20 9.53
N LEU A 46 15.03 -9.30 8.77
CA LEU A 46 14.22 -10.50 8.98
C LEU A 46 14.41 -11.11 10.38
N ASN A 47 15.57 -10.87 11.01
CA ASN A 47 15.85 -11.34 12.35
C ASN A 47 15.20 -10.49 13.45
N SER A 48 14.76 -9.26 13.13
CA SER A 48 14.08 -8.39 14.09
C SER A 48 12.57 -8.64 14.16
N ILE A 49 12.06 -9.66 13.46
CA ILE A 49 10.64 -10.00 13.49
C ILE A 49 10.37 -10.94 14.68
N ASP A 50 9.92 -10.37 15.79
CA ASP A 50 9.61 -11.13 17.01
C ASP A 50 8.30 -11.93 16.92
N SER A 51 7.32 -11.40 16.19
CA SER A 51 6.01 -12.01 16.05
C SER A 51 6.07 -13.22 15.09
N ALA A 52 5.72 -14.41 15.57
CA ALA A 52 5.68 -15.62 14.77
C ALA A 52 4.75 -15.51 13.56
N ILE A 53 3.60 -14.81 13.71
CA ILE A 53 2.66 -14.59 12.62
C ILE A 53 3.23 -13.63 11.57
N HIS A 54 3.89 -12.55 11.98
CA HIS A 54 4.56 -11.63 11.04
C HIS A 54 5.72 -12.32 10.32
N LYS A 55 6.49 -13.14 11.05
CA LYS A 55 7.60 -13.90 10.48
C LYS A 55 7.10 -14.83 9.40
N LYS A 56 6.06 -15.62 9.70
CA LYS A 56 5.40 -16.48 8.72
C LYS A 56 4.88 -15.69 7.52
N LEU A 57 4.25 -14.54 7.76
CA LEU A 57 3.75 -13.69 6.70
C LEU A 57 4.87 -13.24 5.74
N VAL A 58 5.99 -12.76 6.26
CA VAL A 58 7.13 -12.35 5.42
C VAL A 58 7.70 -13.54 4.65
N PHE A 59 7.99 -14.67 5.30
CA PHE A 59 8.64 -15.81 4.64
C PHE A 59 7.73 -16.52 3.63
N ASP A 60 6.46 -16.74 3.96
CA ASP A 60 5.55 -17.55 3.14
C ASP A 60 4.82 -16.73 2.07
N ARG A 61 4.68 -15.41 2.26
CA ARG A 61 3.89 -14.54 1.36
C ARG A 61 4.71 -13.54 0.58
N THR A 62 6.04 -13.52 0.70
CA THR A 62 6.87 -12.69 -0.18
C THR A 62 6.68 -13.13 -1.64
N ALA A 63 6.11 -12.25 -2.46
CA ALA A 63 5.91 -12.48 -3.89
C ALA A 63 7.04 -11.89 -4.75
N TYR A 64 7.69 -10.82 -4.27
CA TYR A 64 8.82 -10.19 -4.95
C TYR A 64 9.88 -9.76 -3.94
N ILE A 65 11.15 -9.85 -4.33
CA ILE A 65 12.28 -9.28 -3.60
C ILE A 65 13.07 -8.44 -4.60
N ASN A 66 13.04 -7.12 -4.44
CA ASN A 66 13.75 -6.19 -5.31
C ASN A 66 14.16 -4.93 -4.55
N ASN A 67 14.91 -4.05 -5.19
CA ASN A 67 15.30 -2.75 -4.65
C ASN A 67 14.73 -1.62 -5.52
N GLU A 68 13.56 -1.85 -6.11
CA GLU A 68 12.94 -0.92 -7.04
C GLU A 68 12.33 0.28 -6.32
N TRP A 69 12.50 1.44 -6.93
CA TRP A 69 11.95 2.68 -6.42
C TRP A 69 10.56 2.93 -7.02
N VAL A 70 9.54 2.99 -6.17
CA VAL A 70 8.14 3.12 -6.58
C VAL A 70 7.54 4.50 -6.26
N LEU A 71 8.26 5.34 -5.52
CA LEU A 71 7.76 6.63 -5.06
C LEU A 71 7.95 7.68 -6.17
N PRO A 72 7.06 8.69 -6.26
CA PRO A 72 7.05 9.63 -7.39
C PRO A 72 8.20 10.63 -7.42
N TRP A 73 8.99 10.74 -6.35
CA TRP A 73 10.18 11.59 -6.29
C TRP A 73 11.45 10.83 -6.67
N ASP A 74 12.57 11.53 -6.83
CA ASP A 74 13.83 10.89 -7.20
C ASP A 74 14.28 9.84 -6.16
N PRO A 75 14.82 8.69 -6.60
CA PRO A 75 15.41 7.73 -5.69
C PRO A 75 16.61 8.34 -4.97
N PRO A 76 16.92 7.88 -3.74
CA PRO A 76 18.13 8.30 -3.07
C PRO A 76 19.35 7.90 -3.90
N LYS A 77 20.40 8.74 -3.86
CA LYS A 77 21.68 8.46 -4.57
C LYS A 77 22.40 7.20 -4.08
N LYS A 78 22.04 6.70 -2.90
CA LYS A 78 22.60 5.46 -2.33
C LYS A 78 21.82 4.25 -2.83
N ARG A 79 22.50 3.10 -2.91
CA ARG A 79 21.85 1.82 -3.22
C ARG A 79 20.73 1.55 -2.23
N LEU A 80 19.53 1.28 -2.75
CA LEU A 80 18.38 0.88 -1.97
C LEU A 80 18.55 -0.56 -1.44
N PRO A 81 18.18 -0.83 -0.17
CA PRO A 81 18.08 -2.19 0.34
C PRO A 81 16.99 -2.96 -0.42
N ASN A 82 17.05 -4.29 -0.36
CA ASN A 82 15.97 -5.10 -0.89
C ASN A 82 14.72 -4.96 -0.02
N THR A 83 13.57 -4.80 -0.67
CA THR A 83 12.24 -4.84 -0.09
C THR A 83 11.61 -6.20 -0.37
N HIS A 84 11.09 -6.82 0.68
CA HIS A 84 10.19 -7.97 0.58
C HIS A 84 8.78 -7.44 0.32
N TRP A 85 8.21 -7.78 -0.83
CA TRP A 85 6.85 -7.40 -1.20
C TRP A 85 5.90 -8.57 -0.93
N ILE A 86 5.12 -8.42 0.14
CA ILE A 86 4.31 -9.46 0.75
C ILE A 86 2.91 -9.41 0.17
N CYS A 87 2.42 -10.54 -0.36
CA CYS A 87 1.07 -10.69 -0.87
C CYS A 87 0.19 -11.43 0.16
N PRO A 88 -0.39 -10.74 1.15
CA PRO A 88 -1.28 -11.37 2.12
C PRO A 88 -2.49 -12.01 1.44
N ILE A 89 -2.95 -13.14 1.96
CA ILE A 89 -4.11 -13.88 1.48
C ILE A 89 -5.26 -13.73 2.47
N GLY A 90 -6.33 -13.11 2.00
CA GLY A 90 -7.53 -12.90 2.80
C GLY A 90 -7.37 -11.78 3.83
N LYS A 91 -8.49 -11.47 4.50
CA LYS A 91 -8.62 -10.31 5.37
C LYS A 91 -7.66 -10.33 6.56
N GLU A 92 -7.51 -11.47 7.23
CA GLU A 92 -6.70 -11.57 8.44
C GLU A 92 -5.21 -11.34 8.17
N GLU A 93 -4.67 -11.90 7.09
CA GLU A 93 -3.26 -11.65 6.71
C GLU A 93 -3.03 -10.18 6.32
N VAL A 94 -4.02 -9.50 5.72
CA VAL A 94 -3.93 -8.06 5.43
C VAL A 94 -3.89 -7.24 6.73
N ILE A 95 -4.71 -7.61 7.72
CA ILE A 95 -4.69 -6.96 9.04
C ILE A 95 -3.32 -7.11 9.70
N GLU A 96 -2.73 -8.31 9.68
CA GLU A 96 -1.40 -8.54 10.23
C GLU A 96 -0.30 -7.81 9.44
N ALA A 97 -0.43 -7.68 8.11
CA ALA A 97 0.48 -6.88 7.29
C ALA A 97 0.46 -5.39 7.68
N ILE A 98 -0.72 -4.85 7.98
CA ILE A 98 -0.88 -3.47 8.48
C ILE A 98 -0.26 -3.33 9.87
N LYS A 99 -0.52 -4.27 10.79
CA LYS A 99 0.04 -4.21 12.16
C LYS A 99 1.56 -4.35 12.21
N MET A 100 2.13 -5.09 11.26
CA MET A 100 3.58 -5.28 11.17
C MET A 100 4.32 -3.95 10.91
N ASN A 101 3.70 -3.04 10.15
CA ASN A 101 4.25 -1.72 9.83
C ASN A 101 3.23 -0.63 10.16
N GLN A 102 3.40 0.06 11.30
CA GLN A 102 2.50 1.15 11.74
C GLN A 102 2.18 2.16 10.62
N LEU A 103 3.19 2.47 9.79
CA LEU A 103 3.04 3.17 8.51
C LEU A 103 3.38 2.20 7.37
N PHE A 104 2.40 1.87 6.54
CA PHE A 104 2.56 0.91 5.45
C PHE A 104 2.82 1.59 4.10
N LEU A 105 3.59 0.89 3.27
CA LEU A 105 3.75 1.16 1.84
C LEU A 105 3.22 -0.05 1.08
N CYS A 106 2.30 0.19 0.15
CA CYS A 106 1.70 -0.84 -0.66
C CYS A 106 1.88 -0.56 -2.15
N VAL A 107 1.87 -1.63 -2.95
CA VAL A 107 1.70 -1.54 -4.40
C VAL A 107 0.60 -2.49 -4.87
N ILE A 108 -0.10 -2.10 -5.92
CA ILE A 108 -1.13 -2.93 -6.57
C ILE A 108 -0.56 -3.37 -7.91
N VAL A 109 -0.43 -4.66 -8.14
CA VAL A 109 0.12 -5.24 -9.38
C VAL A 109 -0.84 -6.25 -9.98
N ASP A 110 -0.78 -6.44 -11.30
CA ASP A 110 -1.51 -7.52 -11.95
C ASP A 110 -0.99 -8.88 -11.49
N LYS A 111 -1.90 -9.85 -11.29
CA LYS A 111 -1.55 -11.20 -10.78
C LYS A 111 -0.57 -11.93 -11.69
N GLN A 112 -0.65 -11.69 -13.00
CA GLN A 112 0.22 -12.25 -14.04
C GLN A 112 1.31 -11.26 -14.50
N GLY A 113 1.33 -10.04 -13.95
CA GLY A 113 2.27 -9.00 -14.34
C GLY A 113 3.58 -9.04 -13.57
N THR A 114 4.52 -8.25 -14.07
CA THR A 114 5.78 -7.93 -13.38
C THR A 114 5.57 -6.89 -12.30
N PHE A 115 6.52 -6.78 -11.36
CA PHE A 115 6.44 -5.77 -10.29
C PHE A 115 6.39 -4.34 -10.86
N GLN A 116 7.18 -4.08 -11.92
CA GLN A 116 7.28 -2.81 -12.61
C GLN A 116 5.93 -2.36 -13.17
N GLU A 117 5.03 -3.30 -13.48
CA GLU A 117 3.69 -3.05 -14.05
C GLU A 117 2.64 -2.73 -12.99
N TYR A 118 3.04 -2.22 -11.82
CA TYR A 118 2.10 -1.76 -10.80
C TYR A 118 1.09 -0.74 -11.33
N SER A 119 -0.15 -0.81 -10.87
CA SER A 119 -1.21 0.16 -11.17
C SER A 119 -1.22 1.32 -10.18
N TYR A 120 -0.92 1.03 -8.91
CA TYR A 120 -0.92 2.02 -7.84
C TYR A 120 0.21 1.80 -6.85
N VAL A 121 0.64 2.90 -6.23
CA VAL A 121 1.48 2.90 -5.02
C VAL A 121 0.72 3.66 -3.95
N LEU A 122 0.59 3.08 -2.75
CA LEU A 122 -0.12 3.67 -1.62
C LEU A 122 0.87 3.81 -0.46
N ARG A 123 0.97 5.00 0.14
CA ARG A 123 1.87 5.25 1.26
C ARG A 123 1.12 5.92 2.39
N HIS A 124 1.04 5.24 3.52
CA HIS A 124 0.54 5.79 4.77
C HIS A 124 1.65 6.61 5.44
N ILE A 125 1.37 7.86 5.79
CA ILE A 125 2.33 8.78 6.38
C ILE A 125 1.75 9.46 7.61
N GLU A 126 2.63 9.78 8.54
CA GLU A 126 2.34 10.69 9.66
C GLU A 126 2.63 12.13 9.22
N GLU A 127 1.73 13.02 9.56
CA GLU A 127 1.86 14.48 9.46
C GLU A 127 1.88 15.08 10.87
N ASP A 128 2.11 16.39 10.98
CA ASP A 128 2.27 17.08 12.28
C ASP A 128 1.11 16.83 13.27
N THR A 129 -0.11 16.65 12.77
CA THR A 129 -1.31 16.48 13.60
C THR A 129 -2.25 15.37 13.13
N SER A 130 -1.91 14.66 12.05
CA SER A 130 -2.80 13.71 11.40
C SER A 130 -2.05 12.61 10.66
N PHE A 131 -2.78 11.68 10.06
CA PHE A 131 -2.22 10.71 9.11
C PHE A 131 -2.82 10.93 7.73
N SER A 132 -2.01 10.71 6.70
CA SER A 132 -2.44 10.81 5.31
C SER A 132 -2.15 9.54 4.55
N LEU A 133 -3.02 9.20 3.59
CA LEU A 133 -2.72 8.20 2.58
C LEU A 133 -2.39 8.91 1.27
N CYS A 134 -1.12 8.91 0.93
CA CYS A 134 -0.64 9.33 -0.38
C CYS A 134 -0.81 8.20 -1.37
N PHE A 135 -1.21 8.50 -2.60
CA PHE A 135 -1.24 7.51 -3.67
C PHE A 135 -0.72 8.06 -4.99
N THR A 136 -0.19 7.17 -5.83
CA THR A 136 0.08 7.46 -7.24
C THR A 136 -0.64 6.45 -8.12
N GLU A 137 -1.19 6.91 -9.23
CA GLU A 137 -1.71 6.06 -10.30
C GLU A 137 -0.69 5.97 -11.44
N LYS A 138 -0.45 4.77 -11.95
CA LYS A 138 0.44 4.61 -13.12
C LYS A 138 -0.25 5.00 -14.42
N ARG A 139 -1.57 4.80 -14.50
CA ARG A 139 -2.40 5.16 -15.65
C ARG A 139 -3.27 6.35 -15.28
N GLU A 140 -3.10 7.45 -16.00
CA GLU A 140 -3.83 8.69 -15.75
C GLU A 140 -5.36 8.49 -15.77
N GLY A 141 -6.01 9.04 -14.73
CA GLY A 141 -7.45 9.01 -14.53
C GLY A 141 -8.02 7.64 -14.15
N ASP A 142 -7.18 6.62 -13.91
CA ASP A 142 -7.65 5.32 -13.43
C ASP A 142 -8.32 5.45 -12.07
N PHE A 143 -7.74 6.25 -11.18
CA PHE A 143 -8.28 6.52 -9.85
C PHE A 143 -9.69 7.08 -9.93
N GLN A 144 -9.89 8.11 -10.77
CA GLN A 144 -11.19 8.77 -10.91
C GLN A 144 -12.26 7.81 -11.46
N ARG A 145 -11.88 6.92 -12.38
CA ARG A 145 -12.81 5.97 -13.02
C ARG A 145 -13.12 4.76 -12.13
N ASN A 146 -12.11 4.21 -11.46
CA ASN A 146 -12.21 2.87 -10.87
C ASN A 146 -12.17 2.87 -9.34
N VAL A 147 -11.47 3.81 -8.70
CA VAL A 147 -11.27 3.82 -7.25
C VAL A 147 -12.18 4.84 -6.56
N LEU A 148 -12.22 6.07 -7.06
CA LEU A 148 -13.01 7.17 -6.50
C LEU A 148 -14.48 6.78 -6.28
N PRO A 149 -15.19 6.12 -7.22
CA PRO A 149 -16.57 5.70 -6.99
C PRO A 149 -16.74 4.76 -5.79
N LYS A 150 -15.76 3.89 -5.52
CA LYS A 150 -15.79 2.90 -4.42
C LYS A 150 -15.51 3.55 -3.07
N ILE A 151 -14.61 4.55 -3.04
CA ILE A 151 -14.19 5.20 -1.78
C ILE A 151 -15.04 6.43 -1.40
N LYS A 152 -15.94 6.92 -2.27
CA LYS A 152 -16.79 8.09 -2.00
C LYS A 152 -17.53 8.03 -0.66
N GLN A 153 -17.94 6.85 -0.23
CA GLN A 153 -18.63 6.64 1.06
C GLN A 153 -17.79 7.05 2.29
N PHE A 154 -16.47 7.10 2.15
CA PHE A 154 -15.52 7.51 3.18
C PHE A 154 -15.28 9.03 3.18
N LEU A 155 -15.48 9.71 2.06
CA LEU A 155 -15.13 11.13 1.85
C LEU A 155 -16.23 12.12 2.27
N LYS A 156 -16.93 11.83 3.38
CA LYS A 156 -18.06 12.66 3.85
C LYS A 156 -17.67 14.10 4.16
#